data_AF-A0A3S6R4S1-F1
#
_entry.id   AF-A0A3S6R4S1-F1
#
_cell.length_a   1.000
_cell.length_b   1.000
_cell.length_c   1.000
_cell.angle_alpha   90.00
_cell.angle_beta   90.00
_cell.angle_gamma   90.00
#
_symmetry.space_group_name_H-M   'P 1'
#
loop_
_entity.id
_entity.type
_entity.pdbx_description
1 polymer ?
#
loop_
_entity_poly.entity_id
_entity_poly.type
_entity_poly.pdbx_seq_one_letter_code
_entity_poly.pdbx_strand_id
1 'polypeptide(L)'
;LDVIREVDLNKLEPWDIQEECRIGSTPQNDWYFFSHKDKKYPTGTRTNRATVAGFWKATGRDKIICSCVRRIGLRKTLVFYQGRAPRGQKSDWIMHEYRLD
;
A
#
# COMPACT_ATOMS: atom_id res chain seq x y z
N LEU A 1 2.60 20.67 10.46
CA LEU A 1 3.60 19.74 9.91
C LEU A 1 2.82 18.70 9.15
N ASP A 2 2.90 18.75 7.83
CA ASP A 2 2.26 17.79 6.95
C ASP A 2 3.29 16.70 6.63
N VAL A 3 3.23 15.61 7.39
CA VAL A 3 4.28 14.59 7.45
C VAL A 3 3.97 13.41 6.53
N ILE A 4 2.69 13.14 6.26
CA ILE A 4 2.23 12.01 5.45
C ILE A 4 1.56 12.58 4.21
N ARG A 5 2.13 12.31 3.04
CA ARG A 5 1.60 12.84 1.77
C ARG A 5 0.45 12.01 1.24
N GLU A 6 -0.43 12.65 0.47
CA GLU A 6 -1.42 11.96 -0.36
C GLU A 6 -0.79 11.54 -1.69
N VAL A 7 -0.93 10.26 -2.08
CA VAL A 7 -0.41 9.71 -3.33
C VAL A 7 -1.44 8.83 -4.01
N ASP A 8 -1.36 8.75 -5.35
CA ASP A 8 -2.11 7.77 -6.14
C ASP A 8 -1.30 6.48 -6.27
N LEU A 9 -1.61 5.50 -5.42
CA LEU A 9 -0.89 4.22 -5.39
C LEU A 9 -0.91 3.49 -6.74
N ASN A 10 -1.92 3.69 -7.58
CA ASN A 10 -2.02 2.99 -8.86
C ASN A 10 -1.11 3.59 -9.94
N LYS A 11 -0.57 4.78 -9.71
CA LYS A 11 0.36 5.47 -10.61
C LYS A 11 1.79 5.54 -10.09
N LEU A 12 2.02 5.03 -8.88
CA LEU A 12 3.31 5.09 -8.21
C LEU A 12 3.93 3.69 -8.11
N GLU A 13 5.16 3.55 -8.58
CA GLU A 13 5.91 2.31 -8.40
C GLU A 13 6.58 2.30 -7.02
N PRO A 14 6.83 1.12 -6.43
CA PRO A 14 7.35 1.06 -5.07
C PRO A 14 8.71 1.76 -4.87
N TRP A 15 9.58 1.76 -5.88
CA TRP A 15 10.87 2.44 -5.81
C TRP A 15 10.77 3.97 -5.87
N ASP A 16 9.67 4.52 -6.42
CA ASP A 16 9.41 5.95 -6.46
C ASP A 16 8.93 6.49 -5.11
N ILE A 17 8.39 5.61 -4.24
CA ILE A 17 7.88 5.98 -2.90
C ILE A 17 8.94 6.69 -2.06
N GLN A 18 10.21 6.30 -2.18
CA GLN A 18 11.27 6.88 -1.37
C GLN A 18 11.49 8.37 -1.65
N GLU A 19 11.31 8.77 -2.91
CA GLU A 19 11.44 10.16 -3.35
C GLU A 19 10.16 10.93 -3.03
N GLU A 20 9.00 10.36 -3.37
CA GLU A 20 7.69 11.00 -3.20
C GLU A 20 7.31 11.18 -1.72
N CYS A 21 7.67 10.24 -0.85
CA CYS A 21 7.23 10.22 0.55
C CYS A 21 8.37 10.57 1.53
N ARG A 22 9.48 11.11 1.05
CA ARG A 22 10.61 11.48 1.91
C ARG A 22 10.22 12.58 2.89
N ILE A 23 10.61 12.41 4.16
CA ILE A 23 10.44 13.43 5.19
C ILE A 23 11.83 13.85 5.69
N GLY A 24 12.18 15.12 5.45
CA GLY A 24 13.47 15.66 5.87
C GLY A 24 14.66 15.03 5.14
N SER A 25 15.84 15.10 5.77
CA SER A 25 17.12 14.65 5.20
C SER A 25 17.73 13.44 5.91
N THR A 26 17.07 12.91 6.94
CA THR A 26 17.56 11.74 7.68
C THR A 26 17.33 10.44 6.91
N PRO A 27 18.18 9.43 7.06
CA PRO A 27 17.91 8.09 6.52
C PRO A 27 16.59 7.53 7.04
N GLN A 28 15.79 6.93 6.14
CA GLN A 28 14.51 6.32 6.45
C GLN A 28 14.47 4.92 5.85
N ASN A 29 13.93 3.96 6.60
CA ASN A 29 13.70 2.59 6.14
C ASN A 29 12.23 2.33 5.77
N ASP A 30 11.33 3.17 6.28
CA ASP A 30 9.89 3.07 6.07
C ASP A 30 9.34 4.42 5.62
N TRP A 31 8.33 4.37 4.75
CA TRP A 31 7.61 5.53 4.23
C TRP A 31 6.11 5.37 4.45
N TYR A 32 5.45 6.51 4.67
CA TYR A 32 4.03 6.57 4.96
C TYR A 32 3.35 7.53 4.00
N PHE A 33 2.19 7.13 3.50
CA PHE A 33 1.36 7.95 2.63
C PHE A 33 -0.11 7.60 2.83
N PHE A 34 -0.98 8.56 2.50
CA PHE A 34 -2.40 8.31 2.30
C PHE A 34 -2.64 8.01 0.82
N SER A 35 -3.52 7.07 0.53
CA SER A 35 -3.96 6.78 -0.82
C SER A 35 -5.47 6.61 -0.82
N HIS A 36 -6.12 7.14 -1.85
CA HIS A 36 -7.50 6.82 -2.11
C HIS A 36 -7.62 5.36 -2.55
N LYS A 37 -8.68 4.70 -2.08
CA LYS A 37 -8.95 3.31 -2.44
C LYS A 37 -9.60 3.27 -3.83
N ASP A 38 -8.83 2.93 -4.85
CA ASP A 38 -9.39 2.69 -6.18
C ASP A 38 -10.14 1.34 -6.24
N LYS A 39 -11.32 1.33 -6.85
CA LYS A 39 -12.12 0.12 -7.02
C LYS A 39 -11.78 -0.51 -8.36
N LYS A 40 -11.45 -1.80 -8.35
CA LYS A 40 -11.19 -2.55 -9.60
C LYS A 40 -12.42 -2.61 -10.51
N TYR A 41 -13.61 -2.62 -9.93
CA TYR A 41 -14.88 -2.64 -10.64
C TYR A 41 -15.84 -1.62 -10.01
N PRO A 42 -16.70 -0.95 -10.79
CA PRO A 42 -17.68 -0.01 -10.25
C PRO A 42 -18.57 -0.66 -9.17
N THR A 43 -18.93 -1.92 -9.40
CA THR A 43 -19.69 -2.76 -8.48
C THR A 43 -18.77 -3.80 -7.84
N GLY A 44 -18.40 -3.59 -6.58
CA GLY A 44 -17.61 -4.57 -5.81
C GLY A 44 -16.72 -3.96 -4.74
N THR A 45 -16.13 -4.84 -3.92
CA THR A 45 -15.24 -4.48 -2.81
C THR A 45 -13.76 -4.63 -3.15
N ARG A 46 -13.45 -5.16 -4.34
CA ARG A 46 -12.09 -5.47 -4.78
C ARG A 46 -11.34 -4.19 -5.16
N THR A 47 -10.26 -3.92 -4.44
CA THR A 47 -9.37 -2.79 -4.71
C THR A 47 -8.55 -3.02 -5.98
N ASN A 48 -8.36 -1.98 -6.79
CA ASN A 48 -7.37 -1.99 -7.85
C ASN A 48 -5.98 -1.80 -7.23
N ARG A 49 -5.05 -2.66 -7.63
CA ARG A 49 -3.70 -2.71 -7.09
C ARG A 49 -2.65 -2.91 -8.18
N ALA A 50 -3.05 -2.68 -9.42
CA ALA A 50 -2.11 -2.66 -10.53
C ALA A 50 -1.39 -1.30 -10.58
N THR A 51 -0.13 -1.34 -10.98
CA THR A 51 0.66 -0.19 -11.39
C THR A 51 1.04 -0.37 -12.87
N VAL A 52 1.83 0.56 -13.42
CA VAL A 52 2.29 0.45 -14.81
C VAL A 52 3.22 -0.75 -14.94
N ALA A 53 4.19 -0.89 -14.03
CA ALA A 53 5.23 -1.91 -14.06
C ALA A 53 4.84 -3.21 -13.37
N GLY A 54 3.81 -3.24 -12.51
CA GLY A 54 3.51 -4.42 -11.71
C GLY A 54 2.14 -4.42 -11.04
N PHE A 55 2.05 -5.14 -9.92
CA PHE A 55 0.85 -5.18 -9.09
C PHE A 55 1.15 -5.57 -7.64
N TRP A 56 0.35 -5.03 -6.70
CA TRP A 56 0.38 -5.40 -5.30
C TRP A 56 -0.55 -6.59 -5.00
N LYS A 57 0.03 -7.67 -4.49
CA LYS A 57 -0.69 -8.88 -4.11
C LYS A 57 -0.82 -8.96 -2.59
N ALA A 58 -2.05 -9.11 -2.10
CA ALA A 58 -2.29 -9.35 -0.68
C ALA A 58 -1.67 -10.69 -0.25
N THR A 59 -1.02 -10.70 0.93
CA THR A 59 -0.43 -11.89 1.54
C THR A 59 -0.83 -12.00 3.00
N GLY A 60 -1.02 -13.24 3.47
CA GLY A 60 -1.47 -13.52 4.83
C GLY A 60 -2.92 -13.11 5.11
N ARG A 61 -3.30 -13.20 6.39
CA ARG A 61 -4.61 -12.77 6.89
C ARG A 61 -4.53 -11.32 7.36
N ASP A 62 -5.66 -10.61 7.29
CA ASP A 62 -5.77 -9.26 7.85
C ASP A 62 -5.56 -9.31 9.37
N LYS A 63 -4.78 -8.35 9.88
CA LYS A 63 -4.56 -8.18 11.32
C LYS A 63 -5.50 -7.11 11.86
N ILE A 64 -6.14 -7.40 12.99
CA ILE A 64 -6.96 -6.42 13.72
C ILE A 64 -6.04 -5.43 14.41
N ILE A 65 -6.40 -4.15 14.33
CA ILE A 65 -5.73 -3.07 15.05
C ILE A 65 -6.66 -2.64 16.18
N CYS A 66 -6.16 -2.69 17.40
CA CYS A 66 -6.88 -2.26 18.60
C CYS A 66 -6.18 -1.07 19.23
N SER A 67 -6.97 -0.12 19.75
CA SER A 67 -6.50 0.87 20.72
C SER A 67 -7.15 0.54 22.06
N CYS A 68 -6.32 0.28 23.07
CA CYS A 68 -6.73 -0.32 24.33
C CYS A 68 -7.52 -1.63 24.09
N VAL A 69 -8.84 -1.58 24.25
CA VAL A 69 -9.75 -2.73 24.06
C VAL A 69 -10.70 -2.56 22.85
N ARG A 70 -10.61 -1.44 22.14
CA ARG A 70 -11.50 -1.13 21.01
C ARG A 70 -10.80 -1.42 19.69
N ARG A 71 -11.45 -2.21 18.81
CA ARG A 71 -11.03 -2.34 17.41
C ARG A 71 -11.18 -0.99 16.71
N ILE A 72 -10.10 -0.52 16.10
CA ILE A 72 -10.03 0.75 15.37
C ILE A 72 -9.75 0.59 13.88
N GLY A 73 -9.39 -0.62 13.43
CA GLY A 73 -9.17 -0.87 12.01
C GLY A 73 -8.56 -2.25 11.72
N LEU A 74 -8.13 -2.39 10.47
CA LEU A 74 -7.48 -3.57 9.94
C LEU A 74 -6.18 -3.19 9.22
N ARG A 75 -5.18 -4.07 9.31
CA ARG A 75 -3.94 -4.01 8.53
C ARG A 75 -3.87 -5.18 7.57
N LYS A 76 -3.75 -4.91 6.28
CA LYS A 76 -3.49 -5.91 5.24
C LYS A 76 -2.04 -5.78 4.77
N THR A 77 -1.34 -6.91 4.66
CA THR A 77 0.02 -6.93 4.10
C THR A 77 -0.05 -7.24 2.61
N LEU A 78 0.75 -6.51 1.82
CA LEU A 78 0.88 -6.72 0.39
C LEU A 78 2.35 -6.87 0.02
N VAL A 79 2.60 -7.61 -1.05
CA VAL A 79 3.91 -7.74 -1.68
C VAL A 79 3.77 -7.31 -3.13
N PHE A 80 4.73 -6.52 -3.61
CA PHE A 80 4.75 -6.10 -5.01
C PHE A 80 5.33 -7.19 -5.90
N TYR A 81 4.69 -7.38 -7.05
CA TYR A 81 5.15 -8.24 -8.12
C TYR A 81 5.38 -7.41 -9.37
N GLN A 82 6.59 -7.47 -9.94
CA GLN A 82 6.92 -6.82 -11.19
C GLN A 82 6.41 -7.64 -12.38
N GLY A 83 5.89 -6.98 -13.41
CA GLY A 83 5.27 -7.61 -14.58
C GLY A 83 3.77 -7.84 -14.42
N ARG A 84 3.17 -8.57 -15.36
CA ARG A 84 1.71 -8.78 -15.39
C ARG A 84 1.30 -10.07 -14.69
N ALA A 85 0.20 -10.00 -13.94
CA ALA A 85 -0.42 -11.18 -13.36
C ALA A 85 -0.89 -12.15 -14.47
N PRO A 86 -0.79 -13.48 -14.27
CA PRO A 86 -0.33 -14.17 -13.05
C PRO A 86 1.20 -14.41 -12.99
N ARG A 87 1.97 -14.03 -14.03
CA ARG A 87 3.39 -14.41 -14.18
C ARG A 87 4.39 -13.40 -13.59
N GLY A 88 3.92 -12.47 -12.77
CA GLY A 88 4.79 -11.44 -12.18
C GLY A 88 5.86 -12.04 -11.28
N GLN A 89 7.03 -11.39 -11.22
CA GLN A 89 8.13 -11.77 -10.34
C GLN A 89 7.98 -11.08 -8.99
N LYS A 90 8.04 -11.85 -7.91
CA LYS A 90 7.97 -11.33 -6.53
C LYS A 90 9.18 -10.41 -6.27
N SER A 91 8.94 -9.25 -5.68
CA SER A 91 9.99 -8.35 -5.18
C SER A 91 10.02 -8.33 -3.64
N ASP A 92 10.97 -7.60 -3.08
CA ASP A 92 11.11 -7.39 -1.63
C ASP A 92 10.29 -6.20 -1.10
N TRP A 93 9.57 -5.50 -1.99
CA TRP A 93 8.71 -4.40 -1.60
C TRP A 93 7.45 -4.90 -0.89
N ILE A 94 7.30 -4.45 0.36
CA ILE A 94 6.19 -4.80 1.24
C ILE A 94 5.40 -3.53 1.54
N MET A 95 4.07 -3.66 1.55
CA MET A 95 3.17 -2.60 1.98
C MET A 95 2.26 -3.08 3.10
N HIS A 96 2.00 -2.20 4.05
CA HIS A 96 0.98 -2.36 5.06
C HIS A 96 -0.15 -1.38 4.78
N GLU A 97 -1.25 -1.87 4.21
CA GLU A 97 -2.47 -1.09 3.97
C GLU A 97 -3.30 -1.08 5.26
N TYR A 98 -3.44 0.11 5.84
CA TYR A 98 -4.27 0.36 7.02
C TYR A 98 -5.63 0.90 6.59
N ARG A 99 -6.70 0.36 7.14
CA ARG A 99 -8.07 0.83 6.89
C ARG A 99 -8.85 0.94 8.18
N LEU A 100 -9.65 1.99 8.29
CA LEU A 100 -10.67 2.12 9.32
C LEU A 100 -11.78 1.09 9.08
N ASP A 101 -12.41 0.66 10.17
CA ASP A 101 -13.56 -0.24 10.16
C ASP A 101 -14.86 0.55 10.23
#